data_AF-A0AAF0E0M0-F1
#
_entry.id   AF-A0AAF0E0M0-F1
#
_cell.length_a   1.000
_cell.length_b   1.000
_cell.length_c   1.000
_cell.angle_alpha   90.00
_cell.angle_beta   90.00
_cell.angle_gamma   90.00
#
_symmetry.space_group_name_H-M   'P 1'
#
loop_
_entity.id
_entity.type
_entity.pdbx_description
1 polymer ?
#
loop_
_entity_poly.entity_id
_entity_poly.type
_entity_poly.pdbx_seq_one_letter_code
_entity_poly.pdbx_strand_id
1 'polypeptide(L)'
;MRFRVLIDVVRAREDLFAMRDAPLRTPAAPRTEHAPGAWRGLPVVFDEVFTGLFRLGFASATEVLGTTPDIACYAKILSGGLVPLAVTLATHDIFAAFADSHEKAHALLHGHSYTAHPVGCAVANETLTLLDEMHRRGDWTPHQRAWGHIWSFWDRAFVTRLSQHPRVTSAMALGTVLKIELADAHGGYASDAAASLLARLRQHGVHLRPLGNVVYAMSSLNTPAEVLRETEAALLEQLE
;
A
#
# COMPACT_ATOMS: atom_id res chain seq x y z
N MET A 1 -13.62 7.85 -0.71
CA MET A 1 -14.92 7.91 -1.43
C MET A 1 -14.77 7.78 -2.95
N ARG A 2 -13.89 8.51 -3.65
CA ARG A 2 -13.79 8.48 -5.13
C ARG A 2 -13.41 7.11 -5.74
N PHE A 3 -12.46 6.37 -5.16
CA PHE A 3 -12.07 5.05 -5.67
C PHE A 3 -13.16 3.99 -5.52
N ARG A 4 -13.87 3.97 -4.38
CA ARG A 4 -15.01 3.07 -4.15
C ARG A 4 -16.11 3.30 -5.19
N VAL A 5 -16.46 4.57 -5.48
CA VAL A 5 -17.44 4.90 -6.52
C VAL A 5 -17.02 4.35 -7.88
N LEU A 6 -15.74 4.47 -8.26
CA LEU A 6 -15.26 3.91 -9.53
C LEU A 6 -15.41 2.38 -9.55
N ILE A 7 -14.99 1.69 -8.48
CA ILE A 7 -15.12 0.22 -8.36
C ILE A 7 -16.58 -0.20 -8.46
N ASP A 8 -17.48 0.50 -7.77
CA ASP A 8 -18.92 0.21 -7.78
C ASP A 8 -19.52 0.39 -9.17
N VAL A 9 -19.12 1.46 -9.88
CA VAL A 9 -19.57 1.73 -11.24
C VAL A 9 -19.09 0.62 -12.18
N VAL A 10 -17.81 0.26 -12.14
CA VAL A 10 -17.23 -0.79 -13.00
C VAL A 10 -17.94 -2.12 -12.78
N ARG A 11 -18.18 -2.50 -11.52
CA ARG A 11 -18.85 -3.76 -11.17
C ARG A 11 -20.34 -3.78 -11.50
N ALA A 12 -20.99 -2.63 -11.47
CA ALA A 12 -22.41 -2.51 -11.77
C ALA A 12 -22.71 -2.39 -13.28
N ARG A 13 -21.69 -2.17 -14.11
CA ARG A 13 -21.84 -1.77 -15.52
C ARG A 13 -20.88 -2.49 -16.45
N GLU A 14 -21.18 -3.76 -16.72
CA GLU A 14 -20.44 -4.58 -17.69
C GLU A 14 -20.52 -4.00 -19.11
N ASP A 15 -21.61 -3.31 -19.41
CA ASP A 15 -21.89 -2.64 -20.69
C ASP A 15 -20.91 -1.51 -21.02
N LEU A 16 -20.22 -0.93 -20.02
CA LEU A 16 -19.24 0.13 -20.26
C LEU A 16 -17.97 -0.35 -20.97
N PHE A 17 -17.70 -1.66 -20.96
CA PHE A 17 -16.44 -2.23 -21.42
C PHE A 17 -16.59 -3.37 -22.41
N ALA A 18 -17.81 -3.56 -22.94
CA ALA A 18 -18.01 -4.45 -24.08
C ALA A 18 -17.11 -3.97 -25.23
N MET A 19 -16.21 -4.84 -25.69
CA MET A 19 -15.26 -4.61 -26.80
C MET A 19 -15.95 -4.30 -28.15
N ARG A 20 -17.28 -4.20 -28.14
CA ARG A 20 -18.15 -3.76 -29.22
C ARG A 20 -19.04 -2.64 -28.65
N ASP A 21 -18.58 -1.39 -28.73
CA ASP A 21 -19.31 -0.31 -29.41
C ASP A 21 -18.96 1.11 -28.92
N ALA A 22 -18.87 2.03 -29.89
CA ALA A 22 -19.02 3.46 -29.67
C ALA A 22 -20.51 3.82 -29.50
N PRO A 23 -20.82 4.95 -28.84
CA PRO A 23 -21.24 5.02 -27.45
C PRO A 23 -22.75 4.89 -27.27
N LEU A 24 -23.15 4.34 -26.11
CA LEU A 24 -24.47 4.53 -25.49
C LEU A 24 -25.67 4.09 -26.34
N ARG A 25 -26.04 2.80 -26.27
CA ARG A 25 -27.42 2.40 -26.57
C ARG A 25 -28.11 1.71 -25.40
N THR A 26 -29.21 2.38 -25.02
CA THR A 26 -30.44 1.94 -24.34
C THR A 26 -30.33 1.57 -22.86
N PRO A 27 -31.10 2.25 -21.98
CA PRO A 27 -31.10 1.94 -20.56
C PRO A 27 -31.83 0.62 -20.29
N ALA A 28 -31.32 -0.09 -19.28
CA ALA A 28 -31.92 -1.24 -18.61
C ALA A 28 -31.82 -2.61 -19.31
N ALA A 29 -30.60 -3.16 -19.36
CA ALA A 29 -30.51 -4.58 -19.01
C ALA A 29 -30.87 -4.69 -17.51
N PRO A 30 -31.80 -5.57 -17.11
CA PRO A 30 -32.17 -5.72 -15.71
C PRO A 30 -30.93 -6.07 -14.87
N ARG A 31 -30.81 -5.43 -13.70
CA ARG A 31 -29.79 -5.77 -12.71
C ARG A 31 -29.96 -7.23 -12.35
N THR A 32 -29.15 -8.11 -12.90
CA THR A 32 -29.12 -9.50 -12.48
C THR A 32 -28.56 -9.54 -11.06
N GLU A 33 -29.35 -10.00 -10.09
CA GLU A 33 -28.85 -10.30 -8.76
C GLU A 33 -27.87 -11.47 -8.88
N HIS A 34 -26.62 -11.27 -8.47
CA HIS A 34 -25.61 -12.34 -8.40
C HIS A 34 -24.98 -12.33 -7.02
N ALA A 35 -24.36 -13.47 -6.68
CA ALA A 35 -23.74 -13.69 -5.39
C ALA A 35 -22.76 -12.55 -5.03
N PRO A 36 -22.72 -12.11 -3.76
CA PRO A 36 -21.73 -11.14 -3.29
C PRO A 36 -20.32 -11.63 -3.59
N GLY A 37 -19.52 -10.81 -4.29
CA GLY A 37 -18.12 -11.11 -4.59
C GLY A 37 -17.84 -11.81 -5.93
N ALA A 38 -18.87 -12.11 -6.72
CA ALA A 38 -18.66 -12.58 -8.09
C ALA A 38 -18.11 -11.45 -8.98
N TRP A 39 -17.09 -11.73 -9.80
CA TRP A 39 -16.52 -10.70 -10.70
C TRP A 39 -17.55 -10.28 -11.75
N ARG A 40 -17.49 -9.02 -12.22
CA ARG A 40 -18.34 -8.49 -13.30
C ARG A 40 -17.61 -7.40 -14.07
N GLY A 41 -17.79 -7.37 -15.38
CA GLY A 41 -17.23 -6.31 -16.23
C GLY A 41 -15.71 -6.35 -16.26
N LEU A 42 -15.05 -5.29 -15.77
CA LEU A 42 -13.58 -5.27 -15.66
C LEU A 42 -13.12 -5.78 -14.29
N PRO A 43 -12.13 -6.70 -14.24
CA PRO A 43 -11.46 -7.06 -12.99
C PRO A 43 -10.86 -5.85 -12.28
N VAL A 44 -11.06 -5.80 -10.96
CA VAL A 44 -10.41 -4.84 -10.08
C VAL A 44 -9.15 -5.46 -9.49
N VAL A 45 -8.01 -4.83 -9.77
CA VAL A 45 -6.71 -5.24 -9.23
C VAL A 45 -6.29 -4.29 -8.12
N PHE A 46 -6.00 -4.84 -6.93
CA PHE A 46 -5.30 -4.10 -5.89
C PHE A 46 -3.81 -4.41 -5.94
N ASP A 47 -3.01 -3.42 -6.31
CA ASP A 47 -1.56 -3.49 -6.15
C ASP A 47 -1.19 -3.17 -4.70
N GLU A 48 -1.17 -4.21 -3.86
CA GLU A 48 -0.84 -4.13 -2.44
C GLU A 48 0.64 -4.39 -2.16
N VAL A 49 1.48 -4.40 -3.21
CA VAL A 49 2.94 -4.63 -3.10
C VAL A 49 3.57 -3.56 -2.20
N PHE A 50 3.00 -2.36 -2.13
CA PHE A 50 3.41 -1.35 -1.16
C PHE A 50 2.48 -1.28 0.06
N THR A 51 1.16 -1.25 -0.13
CA THR A 51 0.19 -0.86 0.91
C THR A 51 -0.21 -1.97 1.86
N GLY A 52 -0.13 -3.23 1.42
CA GLY A 52 -0.64 -4.36 2.16
C GLY A 52 0.21 -4.70 3.39
N LEU A 53 -0.29 -5.67 4.16
CA LEU A 53 0.42 -6.23 5.31
C LEU A 53 0.77 -5.16 6.35
N PHE A 54 -0.22 -4.36 6.72
CA PHE A 54 -0.13 -3.34 7.77
C PHE A 54 0.80 -2.16 7.50
N ARG A 55 1.41 -2.02 6.31
CA ARG A 55 2.27 -0.86 5.97
C ARG A 55 1.59 0.48 6.31
N LEU A 56 0.31 0.59 5.99
CA LEU A 56 -0.50 1.79 6.20
C LEU A 56 -1.48 1.67 7.39
N GLY A 57 -1.40 0.59 8.16
CA GLY A 57 -2.19 0.36 9.38
C GLY A 57 -3.37 -0.54 9.30
N PHE A 58 -3.63 -1.04 8.10
CA PHE A 58 -4.65 -2.02 7.79
C PHE A 58 -3.97 -3.20 7.10
N ALA A 59 -4.52 -4.40 7.27
CA ALA A 59 -3.99 -5.61 6.64
C ALA A 59 -4.04 -5.48 5.12
N SER A 60 -5.07 -4.79 4.61
CA SER A 60 -5.34 -4.59 3.20
C SER A 60 -6.13 -3.30 2.97
N ALA A 61 -5.96 -2.68 1.79
CA ALA A 61 -6.74 -1.51 1.36
C ALA A 61 -8.26 -1.77 1.36
N THR A 62 -8.70 -3.03 1.41
CA THR A 62 -10.10 -3.42 1.55
C THR A 62 -10.80 -2.77 2.75
N GLU A 63 -10.09 -2.59 3.87
CA GLU A 63 -10.64 -1.93 5.08
C GLU A 63 -10.97 -0.46 4.83
N VAL A 64 -10.17 0.23 4.02
CA VAL A 64 -10.36 1.65 3.70
C VAL A 64 -11.34 1.84 2.54
N LEU A 65 -11.30 0.94 1.56
CA LEU A 65 -12.13 1.03 0.35
C LEU A 65 -13.52 0.41 0.55
N GLY A 66 -13.72 -0.40 1.58
CA GLY A 66 -14.99 -1.07 1.87
C GLY A 66 -15.38 -2.11 0.81
N THR A 67 -14.39 -2.65 0.08
CA THR A 67 -14.59 -3.61 -1.02
C THR A 67 -13.37 -4.48 -1.24
N THR A 68 -13.58 -5.70 -1.70
CA THR A 68 -12.53 -6.66 -2.07
C THR A 68 -12.14 -6.52 -3.54
N PRO A 69 -10.88 -6.77 -3.91
CA PRO A 69 -10.47 -6.87 -5.31
C PRO A 69 -10.79 -8.25 -5.90
N ASP A 70 -10.71 -8.35 -7.23
CA ASP A 70 -10.76 -9.62 -7.96
C ASP A 70 -9.36 -10.26 -8.05
N ILE A 71 -8.32 -9.42 -8.10
CA ILE A 71 -6.91 -9.81 -8.07
C ILE A 71 -6.16 -8.91 -7.08
N ALA A 72 -5.27 -9.47 -6.27
CA ALA A 72 -4.42 -8.69 -5.37
C ALA A 72 -2.95 -9.10 -5.45
N CYS A 73 -2.04 -8.14 -5.55
CA CYS A 73 -0.61 -8.38 -5.64
C CYS A 73 0.10 -8.03 -4.33
N TYR A 74 0.94 -8.93 -3.82
CA TYR A 74 1.73 -8.73 -2.60
C TYR A 74 3.20 -9.06 -2.83
N ALA A 75 4.10 -8.31 -2.20
CA ALA A 75 5.54 -8.56 -2.15
C ALA A 75 6.11 -7.78 -0.95
N LYS A 76 7.35 -7.27 -1.01
CA LYS A 76 7.99 -6.42 0.02
C LYS A 76 7.87 -6.98 1.44
N ILE A 77 6.90 -6.49 2.23
CA ILE A 77 6.65 -6.95 3.61
C ILE A 77 6.35 -8.45 3.64
N LEU A 78 5.81 -9.03 2.56
CA LEU A 78 5.46 -10.44 2.46
C LEU A 78 6.57 -11.35 2.98
N SER A 79 7.84 -11.02 2.70
CA SER A 79 9.02 -11.79 3.13
C SER A 79 9.91 -11.03 4.11
N GLY A 80 9.38 -10.00 4.78
CA GLY A 80 10.12 -9.14 5.69
C GLY A 80 11.26 -8.36 5.02
N GLY A 81 11.30 -8.30 3.69
CA GLY A 81 12.43 -7.76 2.93
C GLY A 81 13.69 -8.64 2.93
N LEU A 82 13.61 -9.90 3.40
CA LEU A 82 14.77 -10.79 3.52
C LEU A 82 15.10 -11.54 2.23
N VAL A 83 14.08 -12.01 1.51
CA VAL A 83 14.24 -12.77 0.26
C VAL A 83 13.19 -12.35 -0.77
N PRO A 84 13.49 -12.34 -2.08
CA PRO A 84 12.50 -12.00 -3.10
C PRO A 84 11.35 -13.01 -3.14
N LEU A 85 10.12 -12.51 -2.96
CA LEU A 85 8.90 -13.27 -3.18
C LEU A 85 7.78 -12.30 -3.54
N ALA A 86 6.92 -12.71 -4.46
CA ALA A 86 5.67 -12.05 -4.77
C ALA A 86 4.54 -13.08 -4.90
N VAL A 87 3.32 -12.66 -4.59
CA VAL A 87 2.11 -13.46 -4.72
C VAL A 87 1.05 -12.62 -5.44
N THR A 88 0.39 -13.22 -6.42
CA THR A 88 -0.83 -12.69 -7.04
C THR A 88 -1.99 -13.57 -6.61
N LEU A 89 -2.85 -13.05 -5.74
CA LEU A 89 -4.10 -13.68 -5.35
C LEU A 89 -5.15 -13.39 -6.41
N ALA A 90 -6.06 -14.34 -6.61
CA ALA A 90 -7.18 -14.23 -7.52
C ALA A 90 -8.43 -14.81 -6.86
N THR A 91 -9.60 -14.24 -7.15
CA THR A 91 -10.87 -14.85 -6.74
C THR A 91 -11.11 -16.17 -7.47
N HIS A 92 -12.05 -16.97 -6.96
CA HIS A 92 -12.42 -18.22 -7.59
C HIS A 92 -12.89 -18.02 -9.03
N ASP A 93 -13.68 -16.98 -9.31
CA ASP A 93 -14.19 -16.68 -10.65
C ASP A 93 -13.07 -16.40 -11.65
N ILE A 94 -12.04 -15.63 -11.25
CA ILE A 94 -10.84 -15.42 -12.07
C ILE A 94 -10.16 -16.75 -12.38
N PHE A 95 -9.98 -17.58 -11.36
CA PHE A 95 -9.32 -18.87 -11.50
C PHE A 95 -10.11 -19.82 -12.43
N ALA A 96 -11.43 -19.90 -12.24
CA ALA A 96 -12.35 -20.72 -13.04
C ALA A 96 -12.29 -20.38 -14.53
N ALA A 97 -12.11 -19.09 -14.87
CA ALA A 97 -11.95 -18.65 -16.26
C ALA A 97 -10.78 -19.32 -17.01
N PHE A 98 -9.75 -19.80 -16.29
CA PHE A 98 -8.64 -20.57 -16.86
C PHE A 98 -8.73 -22.08 -16.59
N ALA A 99 -9.49 -22.48 -15.57
CA ALA A 99 -9.53 -23.86 -15.08
C ALA A 99 -10.68 -24.71 -15.65
N ASP A 100 -11.76 -24.07 -16.11
CA ASP A 100 -12.97 -24.78 -16.57
C ASP A 100 -12.79 -25.49 -17.93
N SER A 101 -11.70 -25.19 -18.65
CA SER A 101 -11.35 -25.89 -19.88
C SER A 101 -10.27 -26.94 -19.64
N HIS A 102 -10.47 -28.14 -20.17
CA HIS A 102 -9.45 -29.18 -20.21
C HIS A 102 -8.35 -28.92 -21.26
N GLU A 103 -8.48 -27.87 -22.08
CA GLU A 103 -7.48 -27.51 -23.07
C GLU A 103 -6.37 -26.67 -22.44
N LYS A 104 -5.13 -27.16 -22.53
CA LYS A 104 -3.95 -26.44 -22.02
C LYS A 104 -3.82 -25.01 -22.55
N ALA A 105 -4.32 -24.75 -23.75
CA ALA A 105 -4.29 -23.42 -24.37
C ALA A 105 -5.10 -22.37 -23.59
N HIS A 106 -6.07 -22.79 -22.76
CA HIS A 106 -6.89 -21.90 -21.94
C HIS A 106 -6.34 -21.71 -20.52
N ALA A 107 -5.28 -22.43 -20.13
CA ALA A 107 -4.62 -22.23 -18.85
C ALA A 107 -3.79 -20.93 -18.83
N LEU A 108 -3.48 -20.42 -17.62
CA LEU A 108 -2.51 -19.33 -17.45
C LEU A 108 -1.07 -19.84 -17.68
N LEU A 109 -0.59 -19.75 -18.92
CA LEU A 109 0.75 -20.22 -19.32
C LEU A 109 1.85 -19.20 -18.96
N HIS A 110 1.95 -18.89 -17.66
CA HIS A 110 2.95 -17.98 -17.12
C HIS A 110 3.66 -18.60 -15.91
N GLY A 111 5.00 -18.57 -15.89
CA GLY A 111 5.78 -19.13 -14.81
C GLY A 111 7.25 -18.72 -14.89
N HIS A 112 7.93 -18.76 -13.75
CA HIS A 112 9.34 -18.49 -13.61
C HIS A 112 10.04 -19.71 -13.00
N SER A 113 11.33 -19.87 -13.24
CA SER A 113 12.11 -21.00 -12.70
C SER A 113 12.05 -21.09 -11.17
N TYR A 114 11.88 -19.96 -10.48
CA TYR A 114 11.77 -19.85 -9.03
C TYR A 114 10.34 -19.63 -8.52
N THR A 115 9.31 -19.87 -9.35
CA THR A 115 7.91 -19.80 -8.89
C THR A 115 7.73 -20.70 -7.68
N ALA A 116 7.19 -20.14 -6.59
CA ALA A 116 6.98 -20.80 -5.30
C ALA A 116 8.26 -21.43 -4.71
N HIS A 117 9.41 -20.78 -4.84
CA HIS A 117 10.65 -21.28 -4.24
C HIS A 117 10.49 -21.47 -2.72
N PRO A 118 10.88 -22.65 -2.18
CA PRO A 118 10.46 -23.08 -0.84
C PRO A 118 11.03 -22.20 0.28
N VAL A 119 12.23 -21.65 0.10
CA VAL A 119 12.85 -20.73 1.08
C VAL A 119 12.04 -19.45 1.21
N GLY A 120 11.61 -18.88 0.09
CA GLY A 120 10.76 -17.68 0.07
C GLY A 120 9.43 -17.92 0.75
N CYS A 121 8.77 -19.04 0.41
CA CYS A 121 7.51 -19.43 1.03
C CYS A 121 7.65 -19.60 2.55
N ALA A 122 8.71 -20.25 3.04
CA ALA A 122 8.95 -20.42 4.47
C ALA A 122 9.15 -19.07 5.19
N VAL A 123 9.99 -18.19 4.65
CA VAL A 123 10.22 -16.85 5.21
C VAL A 123 8.93 -16.01 5.22
N ALA A 124 8.13 -16.13 4.16
CA ALA A 124 6.86 -15.41 4.08
C ALA A 124 5.84 -15.92 5.10
N ASN A 125 5.71 -17.22 5.28
CA ASN A 125 4.83 -17.81 6.29
C ASN A 125 5.21 -17.37 7.71
N GLU A 126 6.51 -17.35 8.03
CA GLU A 126 7.00 -16.84 9.31
C GLU A 126 6.68 -15.36 9.48
N THR A 127 6.92 -14.55 8.44
CA THR A 127 6.60 -13.12 8.48
C THR A 127 5.11 -12.87 8.73
N LEU A 128 4.24 -13.60 8.03
CA LEU A 128 2.79 -13.49 8.22
C LEU A 128 2.35 -13.92 9.63
N THR A 129 2.99 -14.96 10.19
CA THR A 129 2.75 -15.42 11.57
C THR A 129 3.12 -14.32 12.58
N LEU A 130 4.30 -13.73 12.44
CA LEU A 130 4.74 -12.62 13.29
C LEU A 130 3.80 -11.41 13.20
N LEU A 131 3.36 -11.04 11.99
CA LEU A 131 2.43 -9.94 11.80
C LEU A 131 1.07 -10.19 12.47
N ASP A 132 0.54 -11.41 12.32
CA ASP A 132 -0.71 -11.81 12.97
C ASP A 132 -0.59 -11.79 14.50
N GLU A 133 0.52 -12.27 15.04
CA GLU A 133 0.79 -12.20 16.48
C GLU A 133 0.87 -10.77 17.00
N MET A 134 1.61 -9.89 16.31
CA MET A 134 1.70 -8.47 16.66
C MET A 134 0.34 -7.78 16.63
N HIS A 135 -0.47 -8.09 15.61
CA HIS A 135 -1.83 -7.59 15.49
C HIS A 135 -2.70 -8.07 16.66
N ARG A 136 -2.68 -9.37 16.97
CA ARG A 136 -3.47 -9.96 18.07
C ARG A 136 -3.06 -9.46 19.45
N ARG A 137 -1.77 -9.21 19.69
CA ARG A 137 -1.28 -8.58 20.93
C ARG A 137 -1.67 -7.09 21.03
N GLY A 138 -2.05 -6.48 19.91
CA GLY A 138 -2.38 -5.07 19.86
C GLY A 138 -1.16 -4.16 19.97
N ASP A 139 0.01 -4.61 19.51
CA ASP A 139 1.29 -3.88 19.59
C ASP A 139 1.18 -2.46 19.00
N TRP A 140 0.28 -2.28 18.03
CA TRP A 140 0.06 -1.03 17.31
C TRP A 140 -1.09 -0.17 17.86
N THR A 141 -1.86 -0.66 18.83
CA THR A 141 -3.02 0.02 19.42
C THR A 141 -2.69 1.40 20.00
N PRO A 142 -1.55 1.61 20.70
CA PRO A 142 -1.19 2.94 21.21
C PRO A 142 -1.11 3.99 20.09
N HIS A 143 -0.52 3.61 18.95
CA HIS A 143 -0.39 4.46 17.77
C HIS A 143 -1.74 4.75 17.10
N GLN A 144 -2.71 3.82 17.18
CA GLN A 144 -4.08 4.04 16.68
C GLN A 144 -4.80 5.07 17.56
N ARG A 145 -4.72 4.88 18.88
CA ARG A 145 -5.38 5.78 19.87
C ARG A 145 -4.87 7.21 19.78
N ALA A 146 -3.58 7.42 19.53
CA ALA A 146 -3.01 8.75 19.38
C ALA A 146 -3.61 9.56 18.20
N TRP A 147 -4.08 8.87 17.16
CA TRP A 147 -4.62 9.48 15.95
C TRP A 147 -6.15 9.36 15.83
N GLY A 148 -6.78 8.43 16.57
CA GLY A 148 -8.22 8.21 16.60
C GLY A 148 -8.68 7.24 15.53
N HIS A 149 -9.10 7.77 14.37
CA HIS A 149 -9.66 6.99 13.25
C HIS A 149 -8.63 6.61 12.17
N ILE A 150 -7.40 7.07 12.34
CA ILE A 150 -6.24 6.77 11.47
C ILE A 150 -5.16 6.18 12.36
N TRP A 151 -4.24 5.43 11.77
CA TRP A 151 -3.07 4.90 12.45
C TRP A 151 -1.79 5.54 11.91
N SER A 152 -0.84 5.88 12.79
CA SER A 152 0.51 6.27 12.39
C SER A 152 1.52 6.05 13.52
N PHE A 153 2.70 5.55 13.15
CA PHE A 153 3.86 5.43 14.03
C PHE A 153 4.49 6.77 14.38
N TRP A 154 4.34 7.74 13.49
CA TRP A 154 4.79 9.11 13.68
C TRP A 154 3.79 9.87 14.56
N ASP A 155 4.28 10.55 15.58
CA ASP A 155 3.45 11.25 16.56
C ASP A 155 2.71 12.42 15.92
N ARG A 156 1.47 12.60 16.36
CA ARG A 156 0.58 13.61 15.80
C ARG A 156 1.08 15.02 16.09
N ALA A 157 1.63 15.30 17.26
CA ALA A 157 2.16 16.61 17.60
C ALA A 157 3.44 16.91 16.82
N PHE A 158 4.32 15.92 16.65
CA PHE A 158 5.48 16.00 15.75
C PHE A 158 5.05 16.33 14.32
N VAL A 159 4.14 15.56 13.71
CA VAL A 159 3.68 15.79 12.33
C VAL A 159 3.01 17.16 12.18
N THR A 160 2.27 17.61 13.20
CA THR A 160 1.65 18.94 13.22
C THR A 160 2.70 20.06 13.26
N ARG A 161 3.75 19.92 14.07
CA ARG A 161 4.85 20.88 14.12
C ARG A 161 5.62 20.91 12.80
N LEU A 162 5.90 19.73 12.26
CA LEU A 162 6.59 19.56 10.99
C LEU A 162 5.83 20.23 9.84
N SER A 163 4.51 20.07 9.77
CA SER A 163 3.68 20.67 8.71
C SER A 163 3.57 22.20 8.78
N GLN A 164 3.93 22.79 9.92
CA GLN A 164 3.97 24.24 10.12
C GLN A 164 5.37 24.84 9.89
N HIS A 165 6.37 24.01 9.62
CA HIS A 165 7.74 24.46 9.46
C HIS A 165 7.93 25.24 8.13
N PRO A 166 8.63 26.39 8.11
CA PRO A 166 8.76 27.23 6.90
C PRO A 166 9.39 26.53 5.69
N ARG A 167 10.25 25.52 5.94
CA ARG A 167 10.88 24.71 4.89
C ARG A 167 10.04 23.51 4.42
N VAL A 168 8.82 23.33 4.94
CA VAL A 168 7.94 22.20 4.61
C VAL A 168 6.68 22.71 3.92
N THR A 169 6.43 22.23 2.70
CA THR A 169 5.21 22.53 1.93
C THR A 169 4.06 21.64 2.36
N SER A 170 4.32 20.36 2.61
CA SER A 170 3.30 19.44 3.11
C SER A 170 3.95 18.28 3.88
N ALA A 171 3.22 17.75 4.87
CA ALA A 171 3.60 16.53 5.57
C ALA A 171 2.39 15.59 5.68
N MET A 172 2.62 14.30 5.51
CA MET A 172 1.61 13.26 5.66
C MET A 172 2.21 12.07 6.39
N ALA A 173 1.51 11.58 7.41
CA ALA A 173 1.85 10.35 8.10
C ALA A 173 0.68 9.38 8.03
N LEU A 174 0.96 8.14 7.63
CA LEU A 174 0.00 7.06 7.59
C LEU A 174 0.74 5.75 7.80
N GLY A 175 0.34 5.06 8.86
CA GLY A 175 1.02 3.91 9.37
C GLY A 175 2.49 4.06 9.62
N THR A 176 3.31 3.20 9.02
CA THR A 176 4.76 3.29 9.20
C THR A 176 5.38 4.41 8.36
N VAL A 177 4.59 5.11 7.54
CA VAL A 177 5.07 6.03 6.50
C VAL A 177 4.93 7.47 6.96
N LEU A 178 5.98 8.25 6.74
CA LEU A 178 6.00 9.70 6.80
C LEU A 178 6.55 10.25 5.48
N LYS A 179 5.75 11.09 4.83
CA LYS A 179 6.12 11.87 3.65
C LYS A 179 6.26 13.32 4.06
N ILE A 180 7.39 13.92 3.74
CA ILE A 180 7.69 15.34 3.97
C ILE A 180 8.05 15.95 2.62
N GLU A 181 7.30 16.94 2.18
CA GLU A 181 7.62 17.71 0.98
C GLU A 181 8.27 19.03 1.39
N LEU A 182 9.50 19.23 0.95
CA LEU A 182 10.27 20.42 1.26
C LEU A 182 9.92 21.54 0.28
N ALA A 183 9.91 22.76 0.81
CA ALA A 183 9.80 23.97 0.02
C ALA A 183 11.05 24.14 -0.84
N ASP A 184 10.85 24.24 -2.14
CA ASP A 184 11.90 24.52 -3.12
C ASP A 184 11.34 25.42 -4.22
N ALA A 185 12.14 26.40 -4.65
CA ALA A 185 11.79 27.33 -5.71
C ALA A 185 11.73 26.66 -7.10
N HIS A 186 12.47 25.56 -7.30
CA HIS A 186 12.53 24.86 -8.60
C HIS A 186 11.65 23.59 -8.62
N GLY A 187 11.50 22.90 -7.48
CA GLY A 187 10.53 21.83 -7.24
C GLY A 187 10.76 20.55 -8.07
N GLY A 188 10.11 19.45 -7.67
CA GLY A 188 10.08 18.21 -8.45
C GLY A 188 11.30 17.29 -8.29
N TYR A 189 11.40 16.29 -9.19
CA TYR A 189 12.37 15.19 -9.11
C TYR A 189 13.84 15.61 -9.23
N ALA A 190 14.11 16.80 -9.77
CA ALA A 190 15.45 17.35 -9.97
C ALA A 190 15.92 18.25 -8.80
N SER A 191 15.13 18.34 -7.72
CA SER A 191 15.44 19.19 -6.57
C SER A 191 16.49 18.56 -5.63
N ASP A 192 17.46 19.37 -5.22
CA ASP A 192 18.53 19.01 -4.28
C ASP A 192 18.14 19.28 -2.82
N ALA A 193 16.97 19.89 -2.59
CA ALA A 193 16.56 20.39 -1.28
C ALA A 193 16.54 19.29 -0.21
N ALA A 194 16.11 18.08 -0.60
CA ALA A 194 16.14 16.91 0.27
C ALA A 194 17.56 16.39 0.51
N ALA A 195 18.49 16.53 -0.45
CA ALA A 195 19.82 15.95 -0.36
C ALA A 195 20.64 16.54 0.80
N SER A 196 20.56 17.87 1.00
CA SER A 196 21.25 18.58 2.10
C SER A 196 20.73 18.15 3.47
N LEU A 197 19.40 18.08 3.64
CA LEU A 197 18.78 17.59 4.87
C LEU A 197 19.17 16.13 5.16
N LEU A 198 19.11 15.27 4.14
CA LEU A 198 19.48 13.86 4.28
C LEU A 198 20.95 13.65 4.61
N ALA A 199 21.84 14.49 4.08
CA ALA A 199 23.26 14.44 4.43
C ALA A 199 23.49 14.72 5.93
N ARG A 200 22.79 15.71 6.49
CA ARG A 200 22.83 16.00 7.94
C ARG A 200 22.22 14.89 8.78
N LEU A 201 21.08 14.34 8.36
CA LEU A 201 20.42 13.23 9.06
C LEU A 201 21.29 11.96 9.08
N ARG A 202 22.04 11.69 8.01
CA ARG A 202 23.00 10.56 7.99
C ARG A 202 24.10 10.70 9.03
N GLN A 203 24.53 11.92 9.37
CA GLN A 203 25.50 12.15 10.45
C GLN A 203 24.94 11.77 11.83
N HIS A 204 23.61 11.69 11.95
CA HIS A 204 22.88 11.26 13.14
C HIS A 204 22.39 9.81 13.03
N GLY A 205 22.92 9.02 12.08
CA GLY A 205 22.54 7.62 11.88
C GLY A 205 21.16 7.42 11.23
N VAL A 206 20.50 8.48 10.76
CA VAL A 206 19.17 8.42 10.15
C VAL A 206 19.29 8.31 8.63
N HIS A 207 19.01 7.12 8.10
CA HIS A 207 19.07 6.82 6.67
C HIS A 207 17.67 6.85 6.04
N LEU A 208 17.36 7.92 5.31
CA LEU A 208 16.09 8.07 4.59
C LEU A 208 16.32 8.21 3.08
N ARG A 209 15.23 8.04 2.31
CA ARG A 209 15.26 8.06 0.85
C ARG A 209 14.70 9.38 0.31
N PRO A 210 15.41 10.07 -0.61
CA PRO A 210 14.86 11.18 -1.35
C PRO A 210 14.03 10.71 -2.55
N LEU A 211 13.00 11.49 -2.90
CA LEU A 211 12.25 11.42 -4.15
C LEU A 211 12.03 12.87 -4.62
N GLY A 212 13.04 13.47 -5.24
CA GLY A 212 13.06 14.91 -5.53
C GLY A 212 13.07 15.74 -4.25
N ASN A 213 12.19 16.74 -4.16
CA ASN A 213 11.98 17.54 -2.94
C ASN A 213 11.20 16.81 -1.83
N VAL A 214 10.87 15.53 -2.02
CA VAL A 214 10.18 14.72 -1.02
C VAL A 214 11.18 13.87 -0.23
N VAL A 215 11.16 14.03 1.10
CA VAL A 215 11.79 13.11 2.04
C VAL A 215 10.77 12.05 2.45
N TYR A 216 11.17 10.80 2.30
CA TYR A 216 10.34 9.65 2.63
C TYR A 216 10.96 8.83 3.75
N ALA A 217 10.27 8.79 4.89
CA ALA A 217 10.64 7.99 6.05
C ALA A 217 9.67 6.82 6.22
N MET A 218 10.22 5.64 6.43
CA MET A 218 9.45 4.41 6.54
C MET A 218 10.10 3.50 7.57
N SER A 219 9.37 3.23 8.66
CA SER A 219 9.85 2.32 9.69
C SER A 219 9.51 0.86 9.36
N SER A 220 10.09 -0.06 10.13
CA SER A 220 9.58 -1.42 10.23
C SER A 220 8.33 -1.44 11.12
N LEU A 221 7.54 -2.50 11.03
CA LEU A 221 6.34 -2.69 11.86
C LEU A 221 6.68 -3.03 13.31
N ASN A 222 7.92 -3.44 13.58
CA ASN A 222 8.46 -3.72 14.91
C ASN A 222 9.49 -2.67 15.38
N THR A 223 9.56 -1.49 14.75
CA THR A 223 10.46 -0.43 15.19
C THR A 223 10.08 0.06 16.60
N PRO A 224 11.00 0.06 17.57
CA PRO A 224 10.74 0.57 18.91
C PRO A 224 10.30 2.04 18.92
N ALA A 225 9.40 2.39 19.84
CA ALA A 225 8.88 3.76 19.95
C ALA A 225 9.99 4.79 20.23
N GLU A 226 11.02 4.41 21.01
CA GLU A 226 12.19 5.25 21.29
C GLU A 226 12.94 5.64 20.01
N VAL A 227 13.23 4.67 19.13
CA VAL A 227 13.91 4.90 17.84
C VAL A 227 13.07 5.83 16.96
N LEU A 228 11.74 5.67 16.98
CA LEU A 228 10.84 6.59 16.29
C LEU A 228 10.94 8.00 16.88
N ARG A 229 11.00 8.17 18.21
CA ARG A 229 11.07 9.51 18.84
C ARG A 229 12.41 10.18 18.57
N GLU A 230 13.50 9.43 18.61
CA GLU A 230 14.85 9.91 18.28
C GLU A 230 14.92 10.37 16.81
N THR A 231 14.34 9.59 15.90
CA THR A 231 14.27 9.95 14.48
C THR A 231 13.46 11.24 14.27
N GLU A 232 12.36 11.42 14.99
CA GLU A 232 11.57 12.65 14.94
C GLU A 232 12.32 13.87 15.46
N ALA A 233 13.03 13.72 16.59
CA ALA A 233 13.85 14.79 17.15
C ALA A 233 14.95 15.22 16.17
N ALA A 234 15.68 14.25 15.60
CA ALA A 234 16.70 14.51 14.58
C ALA A 234 16.10 15.18 13.33
N LEU A 235 14.91 14.76 12.88
CA LEU A 235 14.22 15.39 11.75
C LEU A 235 13.91 16.87 11.98
N LEU A 236 13.40 17.23 13.15
CA LEU A 236 13.12 18.63 13.48
C LEU A 236 14.40 19.45 13.63
N GLU A 237 15.38 18.96 14.37
CA GLU A 237 16.64 19.66 14.61
C GLU A 237 17.38 19.96 13.29
N GLN A 238 17.41 18.99 12.36
CA GLN A 238 18.11 19.18 11.09
C GLN A 238 17.32 20.02 10.07
N LEU A 239 16.05 20.33 10.36
CA LEU A 239 15.21 21.21 9.54
C LEU A 239 15.38 22.69 9.88
N GLU A 240 15.85 23.04 11.09
CA GLU A 240 16.25 24.39 11.49
C GLU A 240 17.42 24.92 10.62
#